data_AF-A0A0W8FCT9-F1
#
_entry.id   AF-A0A0W8FCT9-F1
#
_cell.length_a   1.000
_cell.length_b   1.000
_cell.length_c   1.000
_cell.angle_alpha   90.00
_cell.angle_beta   90.00
_cell.angle_gamma   90.00
#
_symmetry.space_group_name_H-M   'P 1'
#
loop_
_entity.id
_entity.type
_entity.pdbx_description
1 polymer ?
#
loop_
_entity_poly.entity_id
_entity_poly.type
_entity_poly.pdbx_seq_one_letter_code
_entity_poly.pdbx_strand_id
1 'polypeptide(L)'
;MKKPSDRIDQVRRLCHQLCRSSCIEDKRQERHKELLRNRAHWSVLKKAEQFRQIDRGEKVPFDISLPLPARDGGEGSNQGVELFWERFRCQQCGLCCFTPGAGLLLEKEDFDRIAAKIGKRKLERLSRFDRALDGWILKQPCPFYDHAKRGCKIYEIRPLTCRKYPLHPPLAQLPYNLAVDAFCPAARLFAKETLEWWIICENNWARLLARMEESGKAPPKKDG
;
A
#
# COMPACT_ATOMS: atom_id res chain seq x y z
N MET A 1 -8.66 -7.57 -32.32
CA MET A 1 -7.55 -6.88 -31.64
C MET A 1 -8.03 -6.42 -30.27
N LYS A 2 -7.35 -6.79 -29.17
CA LYS A 2 -7.69 -6.30 -27.82
C LYS A 2 -7.29 -4.82 -27.70
N LYS A 3 -8.02 -4.00 -26.93
CA LYS A 3 -7.68 -2.58 -26.78
C LYS A 3 -6.32 -2.44 -26.06
N PRO A 4 -5.54 -1.37 -26.30
CA PRO A 4 -4.27 -1.14 -25.61
C PRO A 4 -4.36 -1.20 -24.08
N SER A 5 -5.46 -0.68 -23.51
CA SER A 5 -5.80 -0.78 -22.07
C SER A 5 -5.82 -2.23 -21.59
N ASP A 6 -6.52 -3.11 -22.32
CA ASP A 6 -6.70 -4.52 -21.97
C ASP A 6 -5.36 -5.27 -21.91
N ARG A 7 -4.39 -4.88 -22.77
CA ARG A 7 -3.06 -5.50 -22.79
C ARG A 7 -2.24 -5.13 -21.54
N ILE A 8 -2.28 -3.86 -21.12
CA ILE A 8 -1.56 -3.39 -19.93
C ILE A 8 -2.12 -4.05 -18.66
N ASP A 9 -3.44 -4.14 -18.55
CA ASP A 9 -4.08 -4.78 -17.40
C ASP A 9 -3.77 -6.28 -17.33
N GLN A 10 -3.76 -6.96 -18.49
CA GLN A 10 -3.36 -8.37 -18.57
C GLN A 10 -1.91 -8.58 -18.11
N VAL A 11 -0.99 -7.70 -18.52
CA VAL A 11 0.43 -7.79 -18.13
C VAL A 11 0.62 -7.55 -16.64
N ARG A 12 -0.07 -6.57 -16.06
CA ARG A 12 -0.01 -6.28 -14.62
C ARG A 12 -0.53 -7.46 -13.82
N ARG A 13 -1.64 -8.08 -14.25
CA ARG A 13 -2.17 -9.31 -13.64
C ARG A 13 -1.17 -10.46 -13.72
N LEU A 14 -0.59 -10.72 -14.89
CA LEU A 14 0.41 -11.78 -15.07
C LEU A 14 1.66 -11.52 -14.23
N CYS A 15 2.12 -10.26 -14.16
CA CYS A 15 3.24 -9.88 -13.31
C CYS A 15 2.97 -10.19 -11.84
N HIS A 16 1.76 -9.87 -11.38
CA HIS A 16 1.34 -10.15 -10.02
C HIS A 16 1.31 -11.65 -9.69
N GLN A 17 0.89 -12.48 -10.66
CA GLN A 17 0.82 -13.93 -10.49
C GLN A 17 2.18 -14.62 -10.60
N LEU A 18 3.04 -14.17 -11.53
CA LEU A 18 4.26 -14.87 -11.91
C LEU A 18 5.53 -14.29 -11.28
N CYS A 19 5.53 -13.03 -10.87
CA CYS A 19 6.74 -12.31 -10.47
C CYS A 19 6.68 -11.80 -9.02
N ARG A 20 5.66 -12.15 -8.23
CA ARG A 20 5.48 -11.63 -6.87
C ARG A 20 6.70 -11.89 -5.99
N SER A 21 7.08 -13.16 -5.85
CA SER A 21 8.18 -13.57 -4.96
C SER A 21 9.52 -13.03 -5.47
N SER A 22 9.82 -13.22 -6.76
CA SER A 22 11.08 -12.75 -7.34
C SER A 22 11.23 -11.23 -7.27
N CYS A 23 10.15 -10.45 -7.49
CA CYS A 23 10.25 -9.00 -7.38
C CYS A 23 10.46 -8.50 -5.95
N ILE A 24 10.07 -9.28 -4.93
CA ILE A 24 10.37 -8.98 -3.52
C ILE A 24 11.84 -9.25 -3.23
N GLU A 25 12.37 -10.38 -3.70
CA GLU A 25 13.79 -10.71 -3.60
C GLU A 25 14.66 -9.66 -4.29
N ASP A 26 14.31 -9.24 -5.51
CA ASP A 26 15.00 -8.18 -6.24
C ASP A 26 15.03 -6.86 -5.48
N LYS A 27 13.94 -6.50 -4.79
CA LYS A 27 13.85 -5.27 -3.97
C LYS A 27 14.72 -5.38 -2.72
N ARG A 28 14.73 -6.55 -2.06
CA ARG A 28 15.58 -6.81 -0.91
C ARG A 28 17.07 -6.77 -1.27
N GLN A 29 17.44 -7.33 -2.42
CA GLN A 29 18.80 -7.34 -2.95
C GLN A 29 19.19 -6.04 -3.67
N GLU A 30 18.32 -5.02 -3.65
CA GLU A 30 18.55 -3.73 -4.29
C GLU A 30 18.88 -3.79 -5.80
N ARG A 31 18.35 -4.80 -6.51
CA ARG A 31 18.58 -4.99 -7.96
C ARG A 31 18.15 -3.79 -8.81
N HIS A 32 17.24 -2.95 -8.31
CA HIS A 32 16.87 -1.68 -8.94
C HIS A 32 18.09 -0.79 -9.24
N LYS A 33 19.12 -0.77 -8.37
CA LYS A 33 20.33 0.03 -8.57
C LYS A 33 21.09 -0.41 -9.83
N GLU A 34 21.21 -1.72 -10.04
CA GLU A 34 21.84 -2.29 -11.23
C GLU A 34 21.05 -1.93 -12.50
N LEU A 35 19.73 -2.09 -12.46
CA LEU A 35 18.84 -1.78 -13.57
C LEU A 35 18.90 -0.29 -13.97
N LEU A 36 18.98 0.60 -12.98
CA LEU A 36 19.06 2.06 -13.20
C LEU A 36 20.40 2.51 -13.80
N ARG A 37 21.49 1.76 -13.58
CA ARG A 37 22.76 1.99 -14.28
C ARG A 37 22.66 1.65 -15.76
N ASN A 38 21.88 0.61 -16.10
CA ASN A 38 21.74 0.13 -17.46
C ASN A 38 20.72 0.96 -18.28
N ARG A 39 19.69 1.52 -17.63
CA ARG A 39 18.74 2.43 -18.28
C ARG A 39 18.21 3.49 -17.34
N ALA A 40 18.16 4.73 -17.84
CA ALA A 40 17.45 5.79 -17.13
C ALA A 40 15.96 5.46 -17.06
N HIS A 41 15.39 5.63 -15.88
CA HIS A 41 13.97 5.38 -15.62
C HIS A 41 13.24 6.67 -15.33
N TRP A 42 11.97 6.76 -15.72
CA TRP A 42 11.14 7.95 -15.45
C TRP A 42 11.14 8.32 -13.97
N SER A 43 11.13 7.32 -13.07
CA SER A 43 11.13 7.59 -11.64
C SER A 43 12.37 8.32 -11.12
N VAL A 44 13.50 8.20 -11.82
CA VAL A 44 14.73 8.95 -11.53
C VAL A 44 14.77 10.27 -12.32
N LEU A 45 14.44 10.23 -13.61
CA LEU A 45 14.46 11.40 -14.49
C LEU A 45 13.51 12.51 -14.03
N LYS A 46 12.38 12.15 -13.42
CA LYS A 46 11.38 13.09 -12.89
C LYS A 46 11.29 13.05 -11.36
N LYS A 47 12.38 12.69 -10.67
CA LYS A 47 12.39 12.51 -9.20
C LYS A 47 11.87 13.74 -8.44
N ALA A 48 12.36 14.92 -8.79
CA ALA A 48 11.93 16.18 -8.16
C ALA A 48 10.44 16.47 -8.37
N GLU A 49 9.90 16.15 -9.55
CA GLU A 49 8.47 16.29 -9.83
C GLU A 49 7.65 15.32 -8.98
N GLN A 50 8.00 14.04 -8.98
CA GLN A 50 7.30 13.03 -8.18
C GLN A 50 7.34 13.33 -6.69
N PHE A 51 8.46 13.85 -6.18
CA PHE A 51 8.56 14.29 -4.78
C PHE A 51 7.55 15.39 -4.47
N ARG A 52 7.45 16.42 -5.34
CA ARG A 52 6.40 17.44 -5.21
C ARG A 52 5.00 16.83 -5.27
N GLN A 53 4.77 15.84 -6.14
CA GLN A 53 3.47 15.18 -6.22
C GLN A 53 3.11 14.46 -4.93
N ILE A 54 4.06 13.72 -4.34
CA ILE A 54 3.92 13.04 -3.05
C ILE A 54 3.66 14.05 -1.93
N ASP A 55 4.39 15.17 -1.90
CA ASP A 55 4.27 16.19 -0.85
C ASP A 55 2.96 16.96 -0.87
N ARG A 56 2.22 16.94 -1.99
CA ARG A 56 0.82 17.43 -2.00
C ARG A 56 -0.06 16.71 -0.98
N GLY A 57 0.31 15.49 -0.56
CA GLY A 57 -0.39 14.70 0.46
C GLY A 57 -0.48 15.38 1.83
N GLU A 58 0.35 16.39 2.08
CA GLU A 58 0.27 17.22 3.29
C GLU A 58 -1.02 18.05 3.37
N LYS A 59 -1.59 18.40 2.22
CA LYS A 59 -2.71 19.33 2.11
C LYS A 59 -3.92 18.71 1.43
N VAL A 60 -3.70 17.76 0.53
CA VAL A 60 -4.74 17.14 -0.29
C VAL A 60 -4.79 15.64 0.02
N PRO A 61 -5.94 15.08 0.43
CA PRO A 61 -6.06 13.65 0.65
C PRO A 61 -6.07 12.90 -0.69
N PHE A 62 -5.19 11.90 -0.81
CA PHE A 62 -5.17 10.91 -1.88
C PHE A 62 -4.34 9.70 -1.43
N ASP A 63 -4.43 8.60 -2.17
CA ASP A 63 -3.60 7.43 -1.92
C ASP A 63 -2.43 7.36 -2.91
N ILE A 64 -1.27 6.91 -2.42
CA ILE A 64 -0.06 6.70 -3.20
C ILE A 64 0.11 5.21 -3.45
N SER A 65 0.17 4.80 -4.72
CA SER A 65 0.59 3.44 -5.05
C SER A 65 2.08 3.24 -4.76
N LEU A 66 2.42 2.07 -4.24
CA LEU A 66 3.77 1.65 -3.95
C LEU A 66 4.22 0.56 -4.94
N PRO A 67 5.52 0.47 -5.27
CA PRO A 67 6.08 -0.60 -6.09
C PRO A 67 6.20 -1.91 -5.30
N LEU A 68 5.15 -2.31 -4.60
CA LEU A 68 5.06 -3.54 -3.81
C LEU A 68 3.78 -4.29 -4.20
N PRO A 69 3.83 -5.63 -4.34
CA PRO A 69 2.66 -6.42 -4.69
C PRO A 69 1.62 -6.33 -3.57
N ALA A 70 0.36 -6.13 -3.93
CA ALA A 70 -0.75 -6.20 -3.00
C ALA A 70 -0.97 -7.64 -2.48
N ARG A 71 -1.67 -7.77 -1.36
CA ARG A 71 -2.16 -9.09 -0.93
C ARG A 71 -3.34 -9.50 -1.82
N ASP A 72 -3.30 -10.71 -2.36
CA ASP A 72 -4.47 -11.38 -2.94
C ASP A 72 -4.83 -12.62 -2.11
N GLY A 73 -5.95 -13.28 -2.40
CA GLY A 73 -6.40 -14.46 -1.63
C GLY A 73 -5.46 -15.68 -1.75
N GLY A 74 -4.40 -15.61 -2.55
CA GLY A 74 -3.46 -16.71 -2.76
C GLY A 74 -2.47 -16.90 -1.60
N GLU A 75 -1.90 -18.09 -1.52
CA GLU A 75 -0.82 -18.41 -0.58
C GLU A 75 0.43 -17.56 -0.87
N GLY A 76 1.12 -17.11 0.19
CA GLY A 76 2.33 -16.28 0.07
C GLY A 76 2.10 -14.86 -0.47
N SER A 77 0.85 -14.42 -0.60
CA SER A 77 0.51 -13.09 -1.14
C SER A 77 0.84 -11.92 -0.22
N ASN A 78 1.15 -12.18 1.04
CA ASN A 78 1.45 -11.19 2.06
C ASN A 78 2.88 -10.63 1.97
N GLN A 79 3.78 -11.21 1.18
CA GLN A 79 5.20 -10.82 1.11
C GLN A 79 5.43 -9.33 0.82
N GLY A 80 4.58 -8.69 0.00
CA GLY A 80 4.65 -7.25 -0.23
C GLY A 80 4.29 -6.41 0.99
N VAL A 81 3.31 -6.87 1.78
CA VAL A 81 2.92 -6.25 3.04
C VAL A 81 4.01 -6.47 4.10
N GLU A 82 4.63 -7.65 4.14
CA GLU A 82 5.75 -7.94 5.03
C GLU A 82 6.94 -7.02 4.75
N LEU A 83 7.37 -6.91 3.48
CA LEU A 83 8.46 -6.01 3.08
C LEU A 83 8.13 -4.53 3.37
N PHE A 84 6.85 -4.12 3.24
CA PHE A 84 6.42 -2.80 3.67
C PHE A 84 6.68 -2.60 5.17
N TRP A 85 6.22 -3.52 6.03
CA TRP A 85 6.37 -3.39 7.49
C TRP A 85 7.82 -3.54 7.97
N GLU A 86 8.65 -4.31 7.28
CA GLU A 86 10.10 -4.40 7.55
C GLU A 86 10.80 -3.05 7.45
N ARG A 87 10.37 -2.20 6.50
CA ARG A 87 11.04 -0.93 6.18
C ARG A 87 10.27 0.31 6.66
N PHE A 88 8.96 0.24 6.80
CA PHE A 88 8.14 1.37 7.24
C PHE A 88 8.46 1.77 8.69
N ARG A 89 8.59 3.09 8.93
CA ARG A 89 8.86 3.65 10.26
C ARG A 89 7.87 4.76 10.58
N CYS A 90 6.91 4.46 11.46
CA CYS A 90 5.93 5.44 11.91
C CYS A 90 6.62 6.63 12.59
N GLN A 91 6.29 7.85 12.16
CA GLN A 91 6.85 9.09 12.73
C GLN A 91 6.20 9.48 14.07
N GLN A 92 5.25 8.68 14.59
CA GLN A 92 4.50 8.95 15.81
C GLN A 92 3.84 10.36 15.85
N CYS A 93 3.54 10.93 14.68
CA CYS A 93 3.08 12.31 14.54
C CYS A 93 1.65 12.58 15.05
N GLY A 94 0.85 11.52 15.26
CA GLY A 94 -0.53 11.64 15.73
C GLY A 94 -1.55 12.02 14.66
N LEU A 95 -1.16 12.33 13.42
CA LEU A 95 -2.09 12.81 12.38
C LEU A 95 -3.25 11.84 12.10
N CYS A 96 -3.00 10.53 12.11
CA CYS A 96 -4.05 9.52 11.94
C CYS A 96 -5.12 9.51 13.04
N CYS A 97 -4.87 10.17 14.19
CA CYS A 97 -5.87 10.36 15.24
C CYS A 97 -6.87 11.48 14.93
N PHE A 98 -6.59 12.30 13.91
CA PHE A 98 -7.39 13.46 13.52
C PHE A 98 -7.96 13.35 12.11
N THR A 99 -7.50 12.39 11.29
CA THR A 99 -7.93 12.25 9.89
C THR A 99 -9.43 12.00 9.78
N PRO A 100 -10.22 12.96 9.27
CA PRO A 100 -11.64 12.77 9.02
C PRO A 100 -11.83 11.72 7.92
N GLY A 101 -12.73 10.76 8.12
CA GLY A 101 -13.06 9.74 7.10
C GLY A 101 -12.38 8.39 7.27
N ALA A 102 -11.34 8.27 8.10
CA ALA A 102 -10.70 6.98 8.41
C ALA A 102 -11.53 6.09 9.34
N GLY A 103 -12.75 6.52 9.72
CA GLY A 103 -13.70 5.84 10.60
C GLY A 103 -13.06 4.78 11.48
N LEU A 104 -12.54 5.17 12.65
CA LEU A 104 -11.81 4.26 13.55
C LEU A 104 -12.75 3.16 14.05
N LEU A 105 -12.90 2.14 13.21
CA LEU A 105 -13.72 0.97 13.43
C LEU A 105 -12.97 0.04 14.37
N LEU A 106 -13.67 -0.35 15.43
CA LEU A 106 -13.32 -1.45 16.29
C LEU A 106 -14.21 -2.62 15.86
N GLU A 107 -13.58 -3.63 15.29
CA GLU A 107 -14.17 -4.96 15.20
C GLU A 107 -14.46 -5.47 16.62
N LYS A 108 -15.31 -6.49 16.75
CA LYS A 108 -15.72 -7.03 18.05
C LYS A 108 -14.50 -7.40 18.92
N GLU A 109 -13.50 -8.04 18.32
CA GLU A 109 -12.27 -8.46 18.97
C GLU A 109 -11.43 -7.27 19.44
N ASP A 110 -11.41 -6.18 18.66
CA ASP A 110 -10.75 -4.94 19.07
C ASP A 110 -11.49 -4.27 20.23
N PHE A 111 -12.81 -4.23 20.19
CA PHE A 111 -13.63 -3.66 21.25
C PHE A 111 -13.43 -4.42 22.57
N ASP A 112 -13.53 -5.75 22.55
CA ASP A 112 -13.39 -6.59 23.75
C ASP A 112 -11.98 -6.44 24.35
N ARG A 113 -10.95 -6.48 23.52
CA ARG A 113 -9.55 -6.33 23.95
C ARG A 113 -9.25 -4.96 24.55
N ILE A 114 -9.81 -3.88 23.99
CA ILE A 114 -9.65 -2.52 24.53
C ILE A 114 -10.48 -2.36 25.82
N ALA A 115 -11.73 -2.85 25.82
CA ALA A 115 -12.63 -2.81 26.97
C ALA A 115 -12.04 -3.52 28.19
N ALA A 116 -11.33 -4.63 27.99
CA ALA A 116 -10.62 -5.34 29.05
C ALA A 116 -9.56 -4.49 29.78
N LYS A 117 -9.00 -3.46 29.12
CA LYS A 117 -8.00 -2.56 29.72
C LYS A 117 -8.57 -1.26 30.26
N ILE A 118 -9.61 -0.71 29.64
CA ILE A 118 -10.14 0.62 30.01
C ILE A 118 -11.54 0.61 30.63
N GLY A 119 -12.19 -0.55 30.65
CA GLY A 119 -13.57 -0.76 31.10
C GLY A 119 -14.60 -0.59 29.97
N LYS A 120 -15.50 -1.57 29.83
CA LYS A 120 -16.56 -1.61 28.81
C LYS A 120 -17.41 -0.33 28.78
N ARG A 121 -17.98 0.07 29.93
CA ARG A 121 -18.81 1.29 30.04
C ARG A 121 -18.04 2.57 29.66
N LYS A 122 -16.72 2.59 29.85
CA LYS A 122 -15.89 3.72 29.39
C LYS A 122 -15.76 3.69 27.87
N LEU A 123 -15.43 2.55 27.28
CA LEU A 123 -15.30 2.41 25.83
C LEU A 123 -16.61 2.71 25.10
N GLU A 124 -17.74 2.21 25.60
CA GLU A 124 -19.08 2.49 25.05
C GLU A 124 -19.41 3.99 25.03
N ARG A 125 -18.89 4.79 25.97
CA ARG A 125 -19.06 6.25 25.95
C ARG A 125 -18.16 6.94 24.92
N LEU A 126 -17.07 6.28 24.53
CA LEU A 126 -16.06 6.78 23.58
C LEU A 126 -16.31 6.31 22.14
N SER A 127 -17.19 5.33 21.93
CA SER A 127 -17.57 4.81 20.63
C SER A 127 -19.08 4.79 20.43
N ARG A 128 -19.53 4.56 19.20
CA ARG A 128 -20.93 4.29 18.86
C ARG A 128 -20.97 3.00 18.05
N PHE A 129 -21.89 2.10 18.38
CA PHE A 129 -22.12 0.92 17.56
C PHE A 129 -22.78 1.30 16.23
N ASP A 130 -22.27 0.76 15.14
CA ASP A 130 -22.80 0.91 13.79
C ASP A 130 -23.29 -0.45 13.30
N ARG A 131 -24.60 -0.53 13.03
CA ARG A 131 -25.25 -1.79 12.61
C ARG A 131 -24.88 -2.20 11.19
N ALA A 132 -24.57 -1.26 10.31
CA ALA A 132 -24.24 -1.59 8.92
C ALA A 132 -22.83 -2.17 8.79
N LEU A 133 -21.93 -1.74 9.68
CA LEU A 133 -20.54 -2.23 9.73
C LEU A 133 -20.33 -3.37 10.75
N ASP A 134 -21.38 -3.75 11.50
CA ASP A 134 -21.31 -4.69 12.63
C ASP A 134 -20.10 -4.43 13.56
N GLY A 135 -19.92 -3.17 13.94
CA GLY A 135 -18.74 -2.76 14.70
C GLY A 135 -18.92 -1.42 15.40
N TRP A 136 -17.89 -1.01 16.16
CA TRP A 136 -17.93 0.22 16.94
C TRP A 136 -17.07 1.30 16.30
N ILE A 137 -17.65 2.46 16.06
CA ILE A 137 -16.93 3.63 15.54
C ILE A 137 -16.47 4.49 16.72
N LEU A 138 -15.17 4.68 16.89
CA LEU A 138 -14.64 5.64 17.88
C LEU A 138 -15.01 7.07 17.49
N LYS A 139 -15.42 7.85 18.49
CA LYS A 139 -15.63 9.31 18.34
C LYS A 139 -14.36 9.98 17.82
N GLN A 140 -14.55 11.04 17.04
CA GLN A 140 -13.46 11.83 16.47
C GLN A 140 -13.44 13.24 17.06
N PRO A 141 -12.26 13.85 17.27
CA PRO A 141 -10.92 13.26 17.17
C PRO A 141 -10.72 12.06 18.13
N CYS A 142 -9.76 11.19 17.81
CA CYS A 142 -9.57 9.93 18.56
C CYS A 142 -9.43 10.20 20.07
N PRO A 143 -10.28 9.58 20.92
CA PRO A 143 -10.28 9.85 22.37
C PRO A 143 -9.03 9.30 23.07
N PHE A 144 -8.27 8.43 22.38
CA PHE A 144 -7.02 7.87 22.87
C PHE A 144 -5.79 8.67 22.50
N TYR A 145 -5.92 9.77 21.76
CA TYR A 145 -4.81 10.69 21.59
C TYR A 145 -4.48 11.39 22.92
N ASP A 146 -3.19 11.49 23.21
CA ASP A 146 -2.61 12.22 24.33
C ASP A 146 -1.99 13.51 23.79
N HIS A 147 -2.59 14.66 24.13
CA HIS A 147 -2.09 15.96 23.67
C HIS A 147 -0.77 16.34 24.34
N ALA A 148 -0.53 15.92 25.59
CA ALA A 148 0.68 16.25 26.32
C ALA A 148 1.88 15.43 25.79
N LYS A 149 1.67 14.12 25.56
CA LYS A 149 2.71 13.23 25.02
C LYS A 149 2.77 13.21 23.49
N ARG A 150 1.83 13.86 22.81
CA ARG A 150 1.64 13.82 21.35
C ARG A 150 1.61 12.39 20.79
N GLY A 151 0.86 11.50 21.43
CA GLY A 151 0.89 10.06 21.12
C GLY A 151 -0.40 9.31 21.45
N CYS A 152 -0.44 8.00 21.22
CA CYS A 152 -1.61 7.17 21.52
C CYS A 152 -1.51 6.54 22.91
N LYS A 153 -2.50 6.79 23.78
CA LYS A 153 -2.59 6.21 25.14
C LYS A 153 -2.75 4.69 25.14
N ILE A 154 -3.17 4.11 24.02
CA ILE A 154 -3.44 2.68 23.89
C ILE A 154 -2.62 2.03 22.77
N TYR A 155 -1.44 2.57 22.44
CA TYR A 155 -0.66 2.20 21.25
C TYR A 155 -0.44 0.68 21.11
N GLU A 156 -0.09 -0.01 22.20
CA GLU A 156 0.14 -1.47 22.23
C GLU A 156 -1.11 -2.30 21.94
N ILE A 157 -2.29 -1.77 22.31
CA ILE A 157 -3.57 -2.42 22.11
C ILE A 157 -4.44 -1.67 21.09
N ARG A 158 -3.83 -0.91 20.18
CA ARG A 158 -4.55 -0.17 19.14
C ARG A 158 -5.40 -1.12 18.27
N PRO A 159 -6.52 -0.67 17.70
CA PRO A 159 -7.36 -1.52 16.86
C PRO A 159 -6.66 -1.90 15.55
N LEU A 160 -7.23 -2.88 14.85
CA LEU A 160 -6.72 -3.39 13.59
C LEU A 160 -6.63 -2.28 12.53
N THR A 161 -7.62 -1.40 12.49
CA THR A 161 -7.61 -0.18 11.65
C THR A 161 -6.35 0.65 11.88
N CYS A 162 -5.97 0.89 13.14
CA CYS A 162 -4.75 1.62 13.49
C CYS A 162 -3.46 0.81 13.26
N ARG A 163 -3.51 -0.54 13.33
CA ARG A 163 -2.35 -1.40 13.04
C ARG A 163 -2.05 -1.47 11.54
N LYS A 164 -3.09 -1.42 10.70
CA LYS A 164 -2.96 -1.48 9.24
C LYS A 164 -2.61 -0.12 8.63
N TYR A 165 -3.00 0.98 9.26
CA TYR A 165 -2.65 2.32 8.80
C TYR A 165 -1.12 2.50 8.65
N PRO A 166 -0.61 2.98 7.50
CA PRO A 166 -1.31 3.75 6.46
C PRO A 166 -1.74 2.95 5.22
N LEU A 167 -1.75 1.61 5.25
CA LEU A 167 -2.12 0.81 4.09
C LEU A 167 -3.61 0.99 3.74
N HIS A 168 -3.89 1.29 2.48
CA HIS A 168 -5.22 1.38 1.87
C HIS A 168 -5.40 0.31 0.78
N PRO A 169 -6.65 0.04 0.35
CA PRO A 169 -6.91 -0.82 -0.79
C PRO A 169 -6.16 -0.35 -2.05
N PRO A 170 -5.70 -1.28 -2.92
CA PRO A 170 -5.06 -0.92 -4.18
C PRO A 170 -5.88 0.06 -5.01
N LEU A 171 -5.20 1.00 -5.65
CA LEU A 171 -5.83 1.95 -6.57
C LEU A 171 -6.33 1.24 -7.84
N ALA A 172 -7.46 1.69 -8.40
CA ALA A 172 -8.05 1.12 -9.60
C ALA A 172 -7.08 1.08 -10.79
N GLN A 173 -6.18 2.06 -10.91
CA GLN A 173 -5.19 2.14 -11.97
C GLN A 173 -4.00 1.19 -11.76
N LEU A 174 -3.77 0.72 -10.53
CA LEU A 174 -2.70 -0.19 -10.15
C LEU A 174 -3.22 -1.23 -9.13
N PRO A 175 -4.18 -2.08 -9.53
CA PRO A 175 -4.95 -2.92 -8.60
C PRO A 175 -4.15 -4.05 -7.95
N TYR A 176 -2.93 -4.29 -8.43
CA TYR A 176 -2.03 -5.33 -7.94
C TYR A 176 -0.86 -4.79 -7.11
N ASN A 177 -0.89 -3.49 -6.79
CA ASN A 177 0.12 -2.79 -6.02
C ASN A 177 -0.46 -2.32 -4.69
N LEU A 178 0.35 -2.32 -3.63
CA LEU A 178 -0.03 -1.68 -2.37
C LEU A 178 -0.31 -0.20 -2.58
N ALA A 179 -1.21 0.35 -1.77
CA ALA A 179 -1.47 1.77 -1.69
C ALA A 179 -1.38 2.25 -0.24
N VAL A 180 -1.00 3.51 -0.06
CA VAL A 180 -0.90 4.14 1.26
C VAL A 180 -1.53 5.52 1.27
N ASP A 181 -2.13 5.90 2.39
CA ASP A 181 -2.67 7.24 2.61
C ASP A 181 -1.55 8.31 2.59
N ALA A 182 -1.64 9.25 1.66
CA ALA A 182 -0.68 10.34 1.51
C ALA A 182 -0.67 11.31 2.70
N PHE A 183 -1.72 11.32 3.53
CA PHE A 183 -1.77 12.14 4.73
C PHE A 183 -0.73 11.69 5.77
N CYS A 184 -0.34 10.41 5.76
CA CYS A 184 0.70 9.88 6.64
C CYS A 184 2.10 10.37 6.21
N PRO A 185 2.84 11.12 7.05
CA PRO A 185 4.20 11.57 6.71
C PRO A 185 5.17 10.41 6.47
N ALA A 186 5.05 9.35 7.28
CA ALA A 186 5.87 8.15 7.12
C ALA A 186 5.60 7.44 5.78
N ALA A 187 4.34 7.44 5.32
CA ALA A 187 3.99 6.85 4.03
C ALA A 187 4.60 7.63 2.87
N ARG A 188 4.56 8.97 2.94
CA ARG A 188 5.21 9.83 1.95
C ARG A 188 6.71 9.60 1.89
N LEU A 189 7.40 9.50 3.05
CA LEU A 189 8.82 9.19 3.11
C LEU A 189 9.11 7.82 2.47
N PHE A 190 8.36 6.79 2.85
CA PHE A 190 8.51 5.46 2.28
C PHE A 190 8.30 5.45 0.75
N ALA A 191 7.29 6.17 0.25
CA ALA A 191 7.04 6.30 -1.18
C ALA A 191 8.22 6.95 -1.93
N LYS A 192 8.84 7.97 -1.33
CA LYS A 192 10.04 8.62 -1.89
C LYS A 192 11.25 7.70 -1.87
N GLU A 193 11.46 6.95 -0.79
CA GLU A 193 12.58 6.01 -0.62
C GLU A 193 12.48 4.83 -1.59
N THR A 194 11.26 4.37 -1.88
CA THR A 194 11.02 3.20 -2.73
C THR A 194 10.74 3.57 -4.20
N LEU A 195 10.81 4.85 -4.56
CA LEU A 195 10.46 5.35 -5.89
C LEU A 195 11.29 4.69 -7.02
N GLU A 196 12.53 4.33 -6.72
CA GLU A 196 13.43 3.67 -7.66
C GLU A 196 13.04 2.22 -7.95
N TRP A 197 12.27 1.57 -7.08
CA TRP A 197 11.83 0.18 -7.27
C TRP A 197 10.84 0.00 -8.42
N TRP A 198 10.21 1.08 -8.89
CA TRP A 198 9.33 1.03 -10.07
C TRP A 198 10.03 0.48 -11.31
N ILE A 199 11.37 0.61 -11.42
CA ILE A 199 12.16 0.01 -12.50
C ILE A 199 12.02 -1.52 -12.56
N ILE A 200 11.86 -2.18 -11.41
CA ILE A 200 11.67 -3.64 -11.30
C ILE A 200 10.28 -4.01 -11.84
N CYS A 201 9.26 -3.22 -11.50
CA CYS A 201 7.91 -3.40 -12.04
C CYS A 201 7.91 -3.25 -13.57
N GLU A 202 8.48 -2.16 -14.09
CA GLU A 202 8.55 -1.91 -15.52
C GLU A 202 9.32 -2.99 -16.28
N ASN A 203 10.46 -3.46 -15.75
CA ASN A 203 11.22 -4.53 -16.39
C ASN A 203 10.43 -5.84 -16.45
N ASN A 204 9.72 -6.19 -15.38
CA ASN A 204 8.85 -7.37 -15.40
C ASN A 204 7.70 -7.22 -16.40
N TRP A 205 7.06 -6.05 -16.45
CA TRP A 205 6.00 -5.77 -17.42
C TRP A 205 6.50 -5.84 -18.86
N ALA A 206 7.65 -5.23 -19.16
CA ALA A 206 8.26 -5.26 -20.49
C ALA A 206 8.61 -6.68 -20.93
N ARG A 207 9.21 -7.49 -20.04
CA ARG A 207 9.53 -8.90 -20.31
C ARG A 207 8.29 -9.73 -20.60
N LEU A 208 7.20 -9.52 -19.85
CA LEU A 208 5.94 -10.23 -20.06
C LEU A 208 5.24 -9.79 -21.36
N LEU A 209 5.25 -8.49 -21.66
CA LEU A 209 4.75 -7.95 -22.93
C LEU A 209 5.43 -8.62 -24.13
N ALA A 210 6.76 -8.68 -24.13
CA ALA A 210 7.53 -9.31 -25.21
C ALA A 210 7.15 -10.79 -25.40
N ARG A 211 7.05 -11.56 -24.31
CA ARG A 211 6.62 -12.98 -24.36
C ARG A 211 5.20 -13.17 -24.90
N MET A 212 4.30 -12.25 -24.56
CA MET A 212 2.92 -12.27 -25.07
C MET A 212 2.87 -11.97 -26.57
N GLU A 213 3.78 -11.14 -27.08
CA GLU A 213 3.89 -10.83 -28.51
C GLU A 213 4.49 -11.99 -29.32
N GLU A 214 5.48 -12.68 -28.77
CA GLU A 214 6.07 -13.89 -29.36
C GLU A 214 5.05 -15.03 -29.43
N SER A 215 4.28 -15.25 -28.36
CA SER A 215 3.24 -16.29 -28.30
C SER A 215 2.04 -16.02 -29.23
N GLY A 216 1.88 -14.78 -29.70
CA GLY A 216 0.84 -14.37 -30.63
C GLY A 216 1.25 -14.44 -32.11
N LYS A 217 2.52 -14.71 -32.42
CA LYS A 217 2.99 -14.93 -33.79
C LYS A 217 2.71 -16.38 -34.20
N ALA A 218 1.93 -16.57 -35.26
CA ALA A 218 1.73 -17.89 -35.85
C ALA A 218 3.10 -18.49 -36.26
N PRO A 219 3.30 -19.82 -36.17
CA PRO A 219 4.52 -20.43 -36.68
C PRO A 219 4.67 -20.11 -38.18
N PRO A 220 5.91 -20.02 -38.70
CA PRO A 220 6.11 -19.85 -40.13
C PRO A 220 5.37 -20.97 -40.87
N LYS A 221 4.53 -20.60 -41.85
CA LYS A 221 3.97 -21.58 -42.78
C LYS A 221 5.16 -22.31 -43.39
N LYS A 222 5.25 -23.62 -43.17
CA LYS A 222 6.16 -24.46 -43.93
C LYS A 222 5.67 -24.40 -45.37
N ASP A 223 6.41 -23.71 -46.23
CA ASP A 223 6.26 -23.84 -47.67
C ASP A 223 6.68 -25.26 -48.04
N GLY A 224 5.72 -26.05 -48.50
CA GLY A 224 5.87 -27.43 -48.97
C GLY A 224 4.77 -27.74 -49.94
#